data_AF-A0A183LY00-F1
#
_entry.id   AF-A0A183LY00-F1
#
_cell.length_a   1.000
_cell.length_b   1.000
_cell.length_c   1.000
_cell.angle_alpha   90.00
_cell.angle_beta   90.00
_cell.angle_gamma   90.00
#
_symmetry.space_group_name_H-M   'P 1'
#
loop_
_entity.id
_entity.type
_entity.pdbx_description
1 polymer ?
#
loop_
_entity_poly.entity_id
_entity_poly.type
_entity_poly.pdbx_seq_one_letter_code
_entity_poly.pdbx_strand_id
1 'polypeptide(L)'
;MSNILLWERTNQLLAGEEIRKRRWKWMGHTFRKSSNCITRQALTWNVEGKWQRGRPKNTLRREIEADLKRMNKNWKELERIAQDRI
;
A
#
# COMPACT_ATOMS: atom_id res chain seq x y z
N MET A 1 9.26 -29.74 -18.32
CA MET A 1 9.74 -28.99 -17.14
C MET A 1 8.61 -28.06 -16.70
N SER A 2 7.98 -28.32 -15.54
CA SER A 2 6.82 -27.53 -15.08
C SER A 2 7.26 -26.20 -14.46
N ASN A 3 6.53 -25.12 -14.73
CA ASN A 3 6.75 -23.79 -14.15
C ASN A 3 6.74 -23.82 -12.61
N ILE A 4 6.01 -24.79 -12.03
CA ILE A 4 5.89 -25.03 -10.59
C ILE A 4 7.24 -25.42 -9.96
N LEU A 5 8.02 -26.26 -10.66
CA LEU A 5 9.32 -26.74 -10.17
C LEU A 5 10.41 -25.66 -10.20
N LEU A 6 10.31 -24.73 -11.18
CA LEU A 6 11.18 -23.56 -11.23
C LEU A 6 10.85 -22.59 -10.09
N TRP A 7 9.55 -22.36 -9.83
CA TRP A 7 9.06 -21.48 -8.77
C TRP A 7 9.54 -21.91 -7.37
N GLU A 8 9.42 -23.20 -7.03
CA GLU A 8 9.89 -23.77 -5.76
C GLU A 8 11.42 -23.65 -5.57
N ARG A 9 12.20 -23.72 -6.65
CA ARG A 9 13.67 -23.66 -6.60
C ARG A 9 14.23 -22.26 -6.42
N THR A 10 13.51 -21.25 -6.89
CA THR A 10 14.02 -19.88 -6.93
C THR A 10 14.02 -19.15 -5.59
N ASN A 11 13.26 -19.60 -4.57
CA ASN A 11 13.11 -18.89 -3.29
C ASN A 11 12.83 -17.37 -3.46
N GLN A 12 12.31 -16.97 -4.61
CA GLN A 12 12.08 -15.57 -4.93
C GLN A 12 10.85 -15.14 -4.15
N LEU A 13 11.02 -14.11 -3.31
CA LEU A 13 9.89 -13.43 -2.69
C LEU A 13 8.91 -13.07 -3.81
N LEU A 14 7.64 -13.48 -3.65
CA LEU A 14 6.59 -13.14 -4.60
C LEU A 14 6.69 -11.64 -4.89
N ALA A 15 6.76 -11.26 -6.16
CA ALA A 15 6.91 -9.85 -6.54
C ALA A 15 5.84 -8.97 -5.84
N GLY A 16 4.64 -9.50 -5.63
CA GLY A 16 3.58 -8.85 -4.84
C GLY A 16 3.92 -8.60 -3.36
N GLU A 17 4.69 -9.48 -2.72
CA GLU A 17 5.15 -9.30 -1.33
C GLU A 17 6.28 -8.27 -1.23
N GLU A 18 7.20 -8.24 -2.19
CA GLU A 18 8.23 -7.20 -2.26
C GLU A 18 7.63 -5.82 -2.51
N ILE A 19 6.70 -5.71 -3.48
CA ILE A 19 5.96 -4.49 -3.76
C ILE A 19 5.21 -4.03 -2.52
N ARG A 20 4.55 -4.95 -1.81
CA ARG A 20 3.84 -4.66 -0.55
C ARG A 20 4.81 -4.13 0.51
N LYS A 21 5.94 -4.79 0.74
CA LYS A 21 6.96 -4.36 1.72
C LYS A 21 7.48 -2.95 1.42
N ARG A 22 7.74 -2.64 0.15
CA ARG A 22 8.14 -1.30 -0.30
C ARG A 22 7.03 -0.28 -0.08
N ARG A 23 5.78 -0.62 -0.41
CA ARG A 23 4.59 0.23 -0.17
C ARG A 23 4.42 0.55 1.31
N TRP A 24 4.57 -0.44 2.20
CA TRP A 24 4.51 -0.20 3.66
C TRP A 24 5.62 0.70 4.18
N LYS A 25 6.87 0.51 3.71
CA LYS A 25 7.98 1.41 4.06
C LYS A 25 7.68 2.84 3.64
N TRP A 26 7.16 3.02 2.42
CA TRP A 26 6.78 4.33 1.91
C TRP A 26 5.62 4.96 2.70
N MET A 27 4.57 4.20 3.01
CA MET A 27 3.46 4.68 3.83
C MET A 27 3.92 5.10 5.23
N GLY A 28 4.75 4.30 5.90
CA GLY A 28 5.30 4.67 7.20
C GLY A 28 6.18 5.93 7.14
N HIS A 29 6.84 6.21 6.03
CA HIS A 29 7.55 7.48 5.83
C HIS A 29 6.60 8.65 5.64
N THR A 30 5.58 8.50 4.79
CA THR A 30 4.56 9.53 4.54
C THR A 30 3.75 9.86 5.80
N PHE A 31 3.38 8.85 6.60
CA PHE A 31 2.65 9.05 7.85
C PHE A 31 3.48 9.73 8.94
N ARG A 32 4.81 9.62 8.91
CA ARG A 32 5.71 10.35 9.83
C ARG A 32 5.87 11.83 9.50
N LYS A 33 5.47 12.27 8.30
CA LYS A 33 5.41 13.69 7.97
C LYS A 33 4.27 14.36 8.74
N SER A 34 4.39 15.69 8.93
CA SER A 34 3.36 16.49 9.58
C SER A 34 2.01 16.35 8.88
N SER A 35 0.93 16.53 9.64
CA SER A 35 -0.46 16.51 9.13
C SER A 35 -0.69 17.48 7.98
N ASN A 36 0.03 18.61 7.97
CA ASN A 36 -0.06 19.65 6.95
C ASN A 36 0.73 19.32 5.67
N CYS A 37 1.46 18.20 5.63
CA CYS A 37 2.24 17.82 4.46
C CYS A 37 1.32 17.38 3.32
N ILE A 38 1.49 18.00 2.14
CA ILE A 38 0.70 17.73 0.93
C ILE A 38 0.73 16.24 0.57
N THR A 39 1.86 15.55 0.76
CA THR A 39 1.99 14.12 0.45
C THR A 39 1.14 13.24 1.38
N ARG A 40 0.97 13.65 2.63
CA ARG A 40 0.12 12.97 3.61
C ARG A 40 -1.36 13.22 3.35
N GLN A 41 -1.72 14.44 2.97
CA GLN A 41 -3.09 14.77 2.54
C GLN A 41 -3.47 14.05 1.24
N ALA A 42 -2.56 13.99 0.28
CA ALA A 42 -2.75 13.27 -0.98
C ALA A 42 -2.98 11.76 -0.77
N LEU A 43 -2.40 11.18 0.29
CA LEU A 43 -2.59 9.76 0.62
C LEU A 43 -4.02 9.45 1.09
N THR A 44 -4.65 10.37 1.82
CA THR A 44 -6.02 10.22 2.35
C THR A 44 -7.08 10.89 1.46
N TRP A 45 -6.66 11.61 0.42
CA TRP A 45 -7.54 12.31 -0.49
C TRP A 45 -8.46 11.32 -1.22
N ASN A 46 -9.77 11.58 -1.19
CA ASN A 46 -10.74 10.89 -2.01
C ASN A 46 -11.10 11.81 -3.17
N VAL A 47 -10.87 11.37 -4.41
CA VAL A 47 -11.29 12.16 -5.58
C VAL A 47 -12.79 11.95 -5.76
N GLU A 48 -13.59 12.87 -5.24
CA GLU A 48 -15.02 12.94 -5.54
C GLU A 48 -15.22 13.43 -6.97
N GLY A 49 -15.60 12.53 -7.87
CA GLY A 49 -15.85 12.85 -9.27
C GLY A 49 -16.23 11.64 -10.11
N LYS A 50 -16.95 11.89 -11.22
CA LYS A 50 -17.22 10.85 -12.23
C LYS A 50 -15.94 10.58 -13.01
N TRP A 51 -15.51 9.33 -12.99
CA TRP A 51 -14.30 8.90 -13.69
C TRP A 51 -14.58 8.72 -15.19
N GLN A 52 -13.64 9.15 -16.03
CA GLN A 52 -13.66 8.86 -17.46
C GLN A 52 -13.72 7.34 -17.70
N ARG A 53 -14.64 6.88 -18.56
CA ARG A 53 -14.70 5.47 -18.99
C ARG A 53 -13.36 5.08 -19.59
N GLY A 54 -12.71 4.03 -19.06
CA GLY A 54 -11.42 3.51 -19.55
C GLY A 54 -10.22 3.76 -18.63
N ARG A 55 -10.32 4.62 -17.60
CA ARG A 55 -9.24 4.79 -16.62
C ARG A 55 -9.14 3.57 -15.69
N PRO A 56 -7.93 3.01 -15.46
CA PRO A 56 -7.77 1.86 -14.57
C PRO A 56 -8.36 2.13 -13.18
N LYS A 57 -9.17 1.19 -12.69
CA LYS A 57 -9.90 1.29 -11.41
C LYS A 57 -8.99 1.18 -10.18
N ASN A 58 -7.73 0.82 -10.33
CA ASN A 58 -6.78 0.59 -9.25
C ASN A 58 -6.07 1.90 -8.87
N THR A 59 -6.68 2.63 -7.94
CA THR A 59 -6.02 3.74 -7.26
C THR A 59 -5.08 3.18 -6.20
N LEU A 60 -3.93 3.84 -5.97
CA LEU A 60 -2.99 3.55 -4.88
C LEU A 60 -3.72 3.34 -3.53
N ARG A 61 -4.76 4.13 -3.25
CA ARG A 61 -5.63 4.00 -2.08
C ARG A 61 -6.32 2.63 -1.97
N ARG A 62 -6.83 2.07 -3.06
CA ARG A 62 -7.50 0.75 -3.07
C ARG A 62 -6.51 -0.38 -2.87
N GLU A 63 -5.31 -0.26 -3.41
CA GLU A 63 -4.24 -1.24 -3.18
C GLU A 63 -3.80 -1.24 -1.71
N ILE A 64 -3.69 -0.05 -1.11
CA ILE A 64 -3.41 0.11 0.31
C ILE A 64 -4.56 -0.43 1.17
N GLU A 65 -5.80 -0.13 0.81
CA GLU A 65 -6.99 -0.62 1.53
C GLU A 65 -7.11 -2.14 1.45
N ALA A 66 -6.76 -2.75 0.31
CA ALA A 66 -6.67 -4.20 0.17
C ALA A 66 -5.54 -4.79 1.03
N ASP A 67 -4.37 -4.15 1.07
CA ASP A 67 -3.26 -4.55 1.96
C ASP A 67 -3.65 -4.43 3.44
N LEU A 68 -4.37 -3.37 3.82
CA LEU A 68 -4.90 -3.14 5.17
C LEU A 68 -5.95 -4.19 5.56
N LYS A 69 -6.91 -4.47 4.66
CA LYS A 69 -7.94 -5.50 4.85
C LYS A 69 -7.32 -6.88 5.03
N ARG A 70 -6.25 -7.19 4.29
CA ARG A 70 -5.50 -8.44 4.43
C ARG A 70 -4.76 -8.55 5.77
N MET A 71 -4.33 -7.44 6.35
CA MET A 71 -3.68 -7.40 7.66
C MET A 71 -4.64 -7.22 8.83
N ASN A 72 -5.95 -7.12 8.56
CA ASN A 72 -6.97 -6.82 9.55
C ASN A 72 -6.66 -5.54 10.36
N LYS A 73 -6.17 -4.49 9.68
CA LYS A 73 -5.85 -3.20 10.30
C LYS A 73 -6.61 -2.07 9.64
N ASN A 74 -6.92 -1.03 10.42
CA ASN A 74 -7.52 0.20 9.91
C ASN A 74 -6.47 1.31 9.71
N TRP A 75 -6.82 2.35 8.94
CA TRP A 75 -5.97 3.52 8.70
C TRP A 75 -5.50 4.20 10.00
N LYS A 76 -6.37 4.27 11.02
CA LYS A 76 -6.02 4.84 12.34
C LYS A 76 -4.94 4.05 13.06
N GLU A 77 -4.98 2.73 12.97
CA GLU A 77 -3.98 1.87 13.62
C GLU A 77 -2.64 1.95 12.89
N LEU A 78 -2.68 2.02 11.56
CA LEU A 78 -1.49 2.25 10.75
C LEU A 78 -0.82 3.57 11.12
N GLU A 79 -1.60 4.64 11.26
CA GLU A 79 -1.09 5.94 11.67
C GLU A 79 -0.41 5.87 13.04
N ARG A 80 -1.03 5.19 14.02
CA ARG A 80 -0.44 4.97 15.35
C ARG A 80 0.89 4.22 15.27
N ILE A 81 0.93 3.10 14.54
CA ILE A 81 2.16 2.28 14.38
C ILE A 81 3.28 3.06 13.68
N ALA A 82 2.93 3.92 12.72
CA ALA A 82 3.92 4.73 12.02
C ALA A 82 4.55 5.81 12.92
N GLN A 83 3.79 6.31 13.90
CA GLN A 83 4.21 7.35 14.85
C GLN A 83 4.94 6.78 16.08
N ASP A 84 4.55 5.58 16.54
CA ASP A 84 5.13 4.91 17.72
C ASP A 84 6.56 4.38 17.51
N ARG A 85 7.01 4.32 16.25
CA ARG A 85 8.35 3.81 15.88
C ARG A 85 9.41 4.92 16.03
N ILE A 86 9.80 5.20 17.26
CA ILE A 86 11.01 5.95 17.64
C ILE A 86 12.23 5.03 17.51
#